data_AF-A0A1Q5GX25-F1
#
_entry.id   AF-A0A1Q5GX25-F1
#
_cell.length_a   1.000
_cell.length_b   1.000
_cell.length_c   1.000
_cell.angle_alpha   90.00
_cell.angle_beta   90.00
_cell.angle_gamma   90.00
#
_symmetry.space_group_name_H-M   'P 1'
#
loop_
_entity.id
_entity.type
_entity.pdbx_description
1 polymer ?
#
loop_
_entity_poly.entity_id
_entity_poly.type
_entity_poly.pdbx_seq_one_letter_code
_entity_poly.pdbx_strand_id
1 'polypeptide(L)'
;MDRCVVLVDAGYLLGAAASLLAGEPARSRITVDHTALVQGLRERAEADTRQPLLRIYWFDGAPDRVPQPEHRRLRVMPRVTVRLGALTRSDGRWAQKGVDAAMHAELTELARNRACSDIVLVTGDGDLLPGLMSAKEHGVAVHLWAVQAADGDYNQSEDLVAEADERRVLDRAWITKAVRAKDAGGVCVPQPATRPEITAILSAPLPEAALAASAERASEAARAAAARGGPAAPDASAPTPAAAPETPAAGHRGVPTPKDLAALRAHAAASDRPQPVQPAGATLRWSSDKGWVERGGALGEPPETASLPTLAQVTSAEQRWADREEDITTVGGDPFEVGQVFARRWMERLPETVHLQKLSTMYPRIPHRIDGELLRYAARFGLLAHKDDQIDEHDRYAIRAGFWREIDVRAAAEHVPAGE
;
A
#
# COMPACT_ATOMS: atom_id res chain seq x y z
N MET A 1 5.76 -29.22 -20.73
CA MET A 1 6.59 -28.40 -19.81
C MET A 1 5.78 -28.34 -18.55
N ASP A 2 6.03 -29.27 -17.62
CA ASP A 2 5.00 -29.67 -16.65
C ASP A 2 5.51 -29.25 -15.27
N ARG A 3 5.21 -27.99 -14.91
CA ARG A 3 5.70 -27.29 -13.72
C ARG A 3 4.67 -26.25 -13.30
N CYS A 4 4.52 -26.05 -12.00
CA CYS A 4 3.68 -24.99 -11.45
C CYS A 4 4.49 -23.83 -10.87
N VAL A 5 3.90 -22.63 -10.89
CA VAL A 5 4.42 -21.43 -10.23
C VAL A 5 3.35 -20.90 -9.29
N VAL A 6 3.76 -20.37 -8.13
CA VAL A 6 2.84 -19.71 -7.20
C VAL A 6 3.13 -18.21 -7.19
N LEU A 7 2.11 -17.39 -7.41
CA LEU A 7 2.14 -15.94 -7.28
C LEU A 7 1.33 -15.56 -6.03
N VAL A 8 1.98 -14.96 -5.03
CA VAL A 8 1.37 -14.61 -3.74
C VAL A 8 1.29 -13.11 -3.58
N ASP A 9 0.08 -12.57 -3.46
CA ASP A 9 -0.13 -11.26 -2.88
C ASP A 9 -0.11 -11.37 -1.33
N ALA A 10 0.97 -10.88 -0.73
CA ALA A 10 1.13 -10.88 0.72
C ALA A 10 0.16 -9.91 1.42
N GLY A 11 -0.27 -8.84 0.73
CA GLY A 11 -1.30 -7.92 1.18
C GLY A 11 -2.60 -8.65 1.47
N TYR A 12 -3.13 -9.28 0.43
CA TYR A 12 -4.30 -10.12 0.54
C TYR A 12 -4.12 -11.28 1.52
N LEU A 13 -3.09 -12.13 1.33
CA LEU A 13 -2.94 -13.36 2.13
C LEU A 13 -2.82 -13.08 3.63
N LEU A 14 -1.97 -12.14 4.02
CA LEU A 14 -1.74 -11.82 5.43
C LEU A 14 -2.88 -10.98 6.01
N GLY A 15 -3.48 -10.08 5.22
CA GLY A 15 -4.65 -9.31 5.61
C GLY A 15 -5.87 -10.20 5.87
N ALA A 16 -6.17 -11.11 4.95
CA ALA A 16 -7.28 -12.05 5.10
C ALA A 16 -7.04 -13.07 6.22
N ALA A 17 -5.80 -13.54 6.42
CA ALA A 17 -5.45 -14.37 7.57
C ALA A 17 -5.62 -13.62 8.90
N ALA A 18 -5.26 -12.33 8.95
CA ALA A 18 -5.47 -11.49 10.12
C ALA A 18 -6.97 -11.31 10.41
N SER A 19 -7.79 -11.02 9.41
CA SER A 19 -9.24 -10.94 9.58
C SER A 19 -9.84 -12.26 10.07
N LEU A 20 -9.42 -13.40 9.50
CA LEU A 20 -9.92 -14.73 9.87
C LEU A 20 -9.59 -15.15 11.31
N LEU A 21 -8.42 -14.76 11.81
CA LEU A 21 -7.91 -15.19 13.12
C LEU A 21 -8.07 -14.14 14.23
N ALA A 22 -8.00 -12.86 13.90
CA ALA A 22 -7.98 -11.75 14.86
C ALA A 22 -9.14 -10.75 14.65
N GLY A 23 -10.00 -10.95 13.64
CA GLY A 23 -11.18 -10.11 13.36
C GLY A 23 -10.89 -8.78 12.67
N GLU A 24 -9.63 -8.40 12.50
CA GLU A 24 -9.20 -7.16 11.85
C GLU A 24 -8.11 -7.45 10.80
N PRO A 25 -8.10 -6.76 9.63
CA PRO A 25 -7.10 -6.96 8.57
C PRO A 25 -5.73 -6.32 8.89
N ALA A 26 -5.30 -6.36 10.15
CA ALA A 26 -4.07 -5.75 10.63
C ALA A 26 -2.96 -6.80 10.81
N ARG A 27 -1.93 -6.75 9.95
CA ARG A 27 -0.77 -7.67 10.05
C ARG A 27 -0.07 -7.64 11.41
N SER A 28 -0.12 -6.51 12.13
CA SER A 28 0.44 -6.36 13.47
C SER A 28 -0.19 -7.31 14.50
N ARG A 29 -1.45 -7.72 14.28
CA ARG A 29 -2.24 -8.62 15.15
C ARG A 29 -1.92 -10.09 14.97
N ILE A 30 -1.08 -10.46 14.00
CA ILE A 30 -0.71 -11.85 13.76
C ILE A 30 0.80 -12.06 13.84
N THR A 31 1.19 -13.30 14.08
CA THR A 31 2.57 -13.79 13.96
C THR A 31 2.59 -14.86 12.88
N VAL A 32 3.54 -14.76 11.96
CA VAL A 32 3.63 -15.62 10.78
C VAL A 32 4.93 -16.41 10.80
N ASP A 33 4.83 -17.73 10.86
CA ASP A 33 5.92 -18.64 10.51
C ASP A 33 6.00 -18.74 8.98
N HIS A 34 6.83 -17.88 8.40
CA HIS A 34 7.03 -17.82 6.95
C HIS A 34 7.62 -19.13 6.40
N THR A 35 8.37 -19.88 7.20
CA THR A 35 8.94 -21.16 6.75
C THR A 35 7.84 -22.19 6.59
N ALA A 36 6.99 -22.33 7.62
CA ALA A 36 5.84 -23.22 7.57
C ALA A 36 4.85 -22.81 6.46
N LEU A 37 4.62 -21.50 6.28
CA LEU A 37 3.73 -20.98 5.26
C LEU A 37 4.22 -21.31 3.84
N VAL A 38 5.50 -21.04 3.55
CA VAL A 38 6.11 -21.31 2.25
C VAL A 38 6.12 -22.81 1.94
N GLN A 39 6.40 -23.67 2.92
CA GLN A 39 6.33 -25.12 2.73
C GLN A 39 4.90 -25.59 2.48
N GLY A 40 3.94 -25.08 3.26
CA GLY A 40 2.52 -25.40 3.06
C GLY A 40 2.00 -24.97 1.68
N LEU A 41 2.42 -23.79 1.19
CA LEU A 41 2.10 -23.33 -0.17
C LEU A 41 2.70 -24.24 -1.24
N ARG A 42 3.96 -24.66 -1.07
CA ARG A 42 4.62 -25.61 -1.98
C ARG A 42 3.86 -26.93 -2.03
N GLU A 43 3.71 -27.59 -0.88
CA GLU A 43 3.10 -28.92 -0.79
C GLU A 43 1.68 -28.91 -1.36
N ARG A 44 0.91 -27.87 -1.04
CA ARG A 44 -0.45 -27.72 -1.55
C ARG A 44 -0.48 -27.46 -3.05
N ALA A 45 0.45 -26.66 -3.58
CA ALA A 45 0.47 -26.32 -4.99
C ALA A 45 0.83 -27.54 -5.83
N GLU A 46 1.81 -28.33 -5.37
CA GLU A 46 2.18 -29.59 -6.03
C GLU A 46 1.07 -30.62 -5.95
N ALA A 47 0.33 -30.70 -4.84
CA ALA A 47 -0.81 -31.60 -4.69
C ALA A 47 -1.99 -31.23 -5.61
N ASP A 48 -2.38 -29.95 -5.63
CA ASP A 48 -3.56 -29.49 -6.38
C ASP A 48 -3.29 -29.46 -7.89
N THR A 49 -2.13 -28.95 -8.32
CA THR A 49 -1.76 -28.91 -9.75
C THR A 49 -1.25 -30.25 -10.29
N ARG A 50 -0.81 -31.16 -9.41
CA ARG A 50 -0.07 -32.38 -9.76
C ARG A 50 1.22 -32.11 -10.55
N GLN A 51 1.78 -30.91 -10.40
CA GLN A 51 3.00 -30.47 -11.05
C GLN A 51 4.10 -30.14 -10.04
N PRO A 52 5.38 -30.37 -10.35
CA PRO A 52 6.49 -29.95 -9.49
C PRO A 52 6.61 -28.43 -9.44
N LEU A 53 6.87 -27.87 -8.24
CA LEU A 53 7.00 -26.45 -8.04
C LEU A 53 8.29 -25.90 -8.67
N LEU A 54 8.15 -24.94 -9.58
CA LEU A 54 9.27 -24.17 -10.11
C LEU A 54 9.73 -23.13 -9.09
N ARG A 55 8.85 -22.20 -8.71
CA ARG A 55 9.15 -21.02 -7.88
C ARG A 55 7.88 -20.46 -7.22
N ILE A 56 8.04 -19.89 -6.03
CA ILE A 56 7.05 -19.02 -5.38
C ILE A 56 7.54 -17.59 -5.54
N TYR A 57 6.72 -16.74 -6.16
CA TYR A 57 6.91 -15.30 -6.18
C TYR A 57 6.06 -14.66 -5.10
N TRP A 58 6.73 -13.95 -4.20
CA TRP A 58 6.12 -13.27 -3.07
C TRP A 58 6.10 -11.78 -3.34
N PHE A 59 4.91 -11.21 -3.50
CA PHE A 59 4.73 -9.80 -3.76
C PHE A 59 4.27 -9.10 -2.49
N ASP A 60 4.97 -8.04 -2.10
CA ASP A 60 4.66 -7.30 -0.88
C ASP A 60 4.98 -5.81 -1.02
N GLY A 61 4.35 -4.98 -0.21
CA GLY A 61 4.67 -3.56 -0.07
C GLY A 61 5.79 -3.34 0.95
N ALA A 62 6.76 -2.50 0.62
CA ALA A 62 7.74 -2.04 1.61
C ALA A 62 7.96 -0.52 1.54
N PRO A 63 8.17 0.16 2.68
CA PRO A 63 8.58 1.56 2.70
C PRO A 63 9.82 1.76 1.82
N ASP A 64 9.76 2.71 0.89
CA ASP A 64 10.83 3.02 -0.08
C ASP A 64 11.35 1.80 -0.87
N ARG A 65 10.56 0.74 -0.99
CA ARG A 65 10.95 -0.57 -1.57
C ARG A 65 12.14 -1.23 -0.84
N VAL A 66 12.42 -0.82 0.39
CA VAL A 66 13.53 -1.36 1.19
C VAL A 66 13.10 -2.67 1.87
N PRO A 67 13.82 -3.79 1.67
CA PRO A 67 13.48 -5.05 2.31
C PRO A 67 13.52 -5.00 3.85
N GLN A 68 12.37 -5.26 4.46
CA GLN A 68 12.17 -5.45 5.90
C GLN A 68 12.77 -6.78 6.38
N PRO A 69 12.98 -6.98 7.70
CA PRO A 69 13.56 -8.22 8.22
C PRO A 69 12.85 -9.50 7.77
N GLU A 70 11.53 -9.48 7.68
CA GLU A 70 10.72 -10.59 7.16
C GLU A 70 10.98 -10.86 5.67
N HIS A 71 11.08 -9.81 4.84
CA HIS A 71 11.44 -9.93 3.43
C HIS A 71 12.84 -10.54 3.24
N ARG A 72 13.80 -10.19 4.12
CA ARG A 72 15.16 -10.77 4.07
C ARG A 72 15.15 -12.25 4.41
N ARG A 73 14.32 -12.67 5.38
CA ARG A 73 14.13 -14.09 5.73
C ARG A 73 13.50 -14.86 4.57
N LEU A 74 12.50 -14.31 3.90
CA LEU A 74 11.88 -14.92 2.72
C LEU A 74 12.87 -15.06 1.55
N ARG A 75 13.71 -14.05 1.30
CA ARG A 75 14.67 -14.05 0.18
C ARG A 75 15.72 -15.16 0.23
N VAL A 76 16.02 -15.69 1.41
CA VAL A 76 16.99 -16.79 1.57
C VAL A 76 16.33 -18.17 1.50
N MET A 77 15.00 -18.24 1.42
CA MET A 77 14.28 -19.51 1.34
C MET A 77 14.41 -20.15 -0.05
N PRO A 78 14.54 -21.48 -0.14
CA PRO A 78 14.66 -22.17 -1.42
C PRO A 78 13.44 -21.93 -2.32
N ARG A 79 13.70 -21.55 -3.57
CA ARG A 79 12.69 -21.30 -4.61
C ARG A 79 11.70 -20.18 -4.29
N VAL A 80 12.04 -19.25 -3.39
CA VAL A 80 11.25 -18.05 -3.12
C VAL A 80 11.91 -16.84 -3.77
N THR A 81 11.11 -15.98 -4.40
CA THR A 81 11.57 -14.72 -4.97
C THR A 81 10.67 -13.58 -4.51
N VAL A 82 11.23 -12.64 -3.76
CA VAL A 82 10.49 -11.50 -3.21
C VAL A 82 10.54 -10.31 -4.16
N ARG A 83 9.37 -9.82 -4.56
CA ARG A 83 9.14 -8.60 -5.35
C ARG A 83 8.50 -7.56 -4.44
N LEU A 84 9.11 -6.37 -4.35
CA LEU A 84 8.65 -5.31 -3.45
C LEU A 84 8.07 -4.14 -4.25
N GLY A 85 6.80 -3.85 -4.03
CA GLY A 85 6.17 -2.59 -4.43
C GLY A 85 6.50 -1.46 -3.46
N ALA A 86 6.12 -0.24 -3.83
CA ALA A 86 6.33 0.93 -2.96
C ALA A 86 5.16 1.03 -1.97
N LEU A 87 5.46 1.06 -0.67
CA LEU A 87 4.48 1.46 0.33
C LEU A 87 4.58 2.98 0.50
N THR A 88 3.66 3.71 -0.11
CA THR A 88 3.62 5.18 -0.07
C THR A 88 2.56 5.65 0.91
N ARG A 89 2.87 6.68 1.69
CA ARG A 89 1.86 7.33 2.54
C ARG A 89 1.05 8.30 1.67
N SER A 90 -0.17 7.94 1.34
CA SER A 90 -1.15 8.80 0.66
C SER A 90 -2.22 9.18 1.68
N ASP A 91 -2.45 10.48 1.88
CA ASP A 91 -3.49 11.01 2.78
C ASP A 91 -3.51 10.45 4.20
N GLY A 92 -2.31 10.23 4.77
CA GLY A 92 -2.16 9.70 6.13
C GLY A 92 -2.42 8.19 6.28
N ARG A 93 -2.79 7.49 5.20
CA ARG A 93 -2.88 6.02 5.15
C ARG A 93 -1.71 5.44 4.35
N TRP A 94 -1.29 4.23 4.72
CA TRP A 94 -0.30 3.49 3.95
C TRP A 94 -0.99 2.85 2.75
N ALA A 95 -0.60 3.23 1.55
CA ALA A 95 -1.07 2.66 0.30
C ALA A 95 0.06 1.87 -0.37
N GLN A 96 -0.23 0.64 -0.78
CA GLN A 96 0.69 -0.19 -1.55
C GLN A 96 0.51 0.16 -3.03
N LYS A 97 1.56 0.70 -3.66
CA LYS A 97 1.55 1.06 -5.09
C LYS A 97 2.47 0.16 -5.88
N GLY A 98 1.94 -0.38 -6.98
CA GLY A 98 2.69 -1.08 -8.01
C GLY A 98 2.99 -2.56 -7.71
N VAL A 99 2.32 -3.16 -6.73
CA VAL A 99 2.37 -4.62 -6.55
C VAL A 99 1.53 -5.32 -7.62
N ASP A 100 0.33 -4.84 -7.88
CA ASP A 100 -0.61 -5.47 -8.81
C ASP A 100 -0.07 -5.42 -10.24
N ALA A 101 0.52 -4.27 -10.61
CA ALA A 101 1.24 -4.12 -11.88
C ALA A 101 2.44 -5.10 -12.00
N ALA A 102 3.17 -5.33 -10.92
CA ALA A 102 4.29 -6.28 -10.92
C ALA A 102 3.82 -7.73 -11.00
N MET A 103 2.72 -8.06 -10.32
CA MET A 103 2.08 -9.37 -10.39
C MET A 103 1.55 -9.65 -11.78
N HIS A 104 0.81 -8.70 -12.37
CA HIS A 104 0.32 -8.79 -13.73
C HIS A 104 1.47 -9.01 -14.73
N ALA A 105 2.54 -8.22 -14.63
CA ALA A 105 3.69 -8.36 -15.52
C ALA A 105 4.36 -9.74 -15.41
N GLU A 106 4.60 -10.24 -14.19
CA GLU A 106 5.21 -11.57 -13.99
C GLU A 106 4.28 -12.69 -14.46
N LEU A 107 2.97 -12.58 -14.21
CA LEU A 107 1.95 -13.52 -14.69
C LEU A 107 1.97 -13.64 -16.22
N THR A 108 1.88 -12.50 -16.92
CA THR A 108 1.92 -12.47 -18.39
C THR A 108 3.27 -12.95 -18.93
N GLU A 109 4.39 -12.58 -18.30
CA GLU A 109 5.71 -12.99 -18.76
C GLU A 109 5.94 -14.50 -18.62
N LEU A 110 5.53 -15.10 -17.50
CA LEU A 110 5.61 -16.55 -17.29
C LEU A 110 4.78 -17.32 -18.32
N ALA A 111 3.56 -16.85 -18.58
CA ALA A 111 2.66 -17.48 -19.53
C ALA A 111 3.16 -17.35 -20.98
N ARG A 112 3.56 -16.13 -21.39
CA ARG A 112 4.10 -15.85 -22.72
C ARG A 112 5.34 -16.67 -23.05
N ASN A 113 6.22 -16.85 -22.06
CA ASN A 113 7.45 -17.64 -22.23
C ASN A 113 7.23 -19.15 -22.04
N ARG A 114 6.00 -19.59 -21.76
CA ARG A 114 5.64 -20.99 -21.44
C ARG A 114 6.55 -21.59 -20.36
N ALA A 115 6.83 -20.80 -19.32
CA ALA A 115 7.72 -21.19 -18.23
C ALA A 115 7.10 -22.26 -17.31
N CYS A 116 5.76 -22.33 -17.28
CA CYS A 116 4.95 -23.24 -16.48
C CYS A 116 3.67 -23.65 -17.23
N SER A 117 3.10 -24.79 -16.85
CA SER A 117 1.79 -25.26 -17.31
C SER A 117 0.65 -24.75 -16.42
N ASP A 118 0.95 -24.54 -15.14
CA ASP A 118 -0.02 -24.19 -14.11
C ASP A 118 0.48 -22.99 -13.30
N ILE A 119 -0.41 -22.06 -13.01
CA ILE A 119 -0.14 -20.94 -12.10
C ILE A 119 -1.15 -20.99 -10.97
N VAL A 120 -0.65 -21.00 -9.73
CA VAL A 120 -1.43 -20.78 -8.53
C VAL A 120 -1.37 -19.30 -8.20
N LEU A 121 -2.53 -18.64 -8.18
CA LEU A 121 -2.67 -17.22 -7.87
C LEU A 121 -3.35 -17.07 -6.51
N VAL A 122 -2.63 -16.50 -5.53
CA VAL A 122 -3.17 -16.19 -4.20
C VAL A 122 -3.45 -14.69 -4.13
N THR A 123 -4.69 -14.30 -4.42
CA THR A 123 -5.14 -12.90 -4.44
C THR A 123 -6.66 -12.80 -4.24
N GLY A 124 -7.13 -11.62 -3.87
CA GLY A 124 -8.54 -11.24 -3.93
C GLY A 124 -8.84 -10.07 -4.85
N ASP A 125 -7.80 -9.50 -5.48
CA ASP A 125 -7.91 -8.28 -6.28
C ASP A 125 -8.37 -8.59 -7.72
N GLY A 126 -9.42 -7.90 -8.16
CA GLY A 126 -9.98 -8.00 -9.51
C GLY A 126 -9.08 -7.35 -10.57
N ASP A 127 -8.16 -6.47 -10.19
CA ASP A 127 -7.25 -5.79 -11.13
C ASP A 127 -6.30 -6.77 -11.85
N LEU A 128 -6.16 -8.00 -11.35
CA LEU A 128 -5.36 -9.06 -11.97
C LEU A 128 -6.12 -9.84 -13.04
N LEU A 129 -7.42 -9.60 -13.25
CA LEU A 129 -8.24 -10.28 -14.23
C LEU A 129 -7.65 -10.22 -15.66
N PRO A 130 -7.18 -9.07 -16.18
CA PRO A 130 -6.58 -9.03 -17.52
C PRO A 130 -5.33 -9.92 -17.63
N GLY A 131 -4.54 -10.00 -16.57
CA GLY A 131 -3.35 -10.85 -16.51
C GLY A 131 -3.71 -12.34 -16.50
N LEU A 132 -4.77 -12.70 -15.78
CA LEU A 132 -5.30 -14.06 -15.71
C LEU A 132 -5.84 -14.51 -17.07
N MET A 133 -6.67 -13.69 -17.72
CA MET A 133 -7.18 -13.95 -19.06
C MET A 133 -6.03 -14.16 -20.06
N SER A 134 -5.03 -13.27 -20.03
CA SER A 134 -3.85 -13.39 -20.89
C SER A 134 -3.07 -14.67 -20.62
N ALA A 135 -2.94 -15.12 -19.36
CA ALA A 135 -2.27 -16.38 -19.06
C ALA A 135 -3.00 -17.59 -19.68
N LYS A 136 -4.34 -17.62 -19.59
CA LYS A 136 -5.17 -18.66 -20.20
C LYS A 136 -5.08 -18.68 -21.73
N GLU A 137 -5.05 -17.51 -22.37
CA GLU A 137 -4.83 -17.41 -23.83
C GLU A 137 -3.51 -18.05 -24.28
N HIS A 138 -2.50 -18.06 -23.39
CA HIS A 138 -1.21 -18.72 -23.66
C HIS A 138 -1.18 -20.21 -23.29
N GLY A 139 -2.33 -20.77 -22.87
CA GLY A 139 -2.51 -22.18 -22.55
C GLY A 139 -2.03 -22.58 -21.16
N VAL A 140 -1.97 -21.64 -20.22
CA VAL A 140 -1.63 -21.89 -18.81
C VAL A 140 -2.92 -22.08 -18.01
N ALA A 141 -3.01 -23.16 -17.22
CA ALA A 141 -4.11 -23.35 -16.28
C ALA A 141 -3.92 -22.48 -15.03
N VAL A 142 -4.95 -21.76 -14.61
CA VAL A 142 -4.88 -20.84 -13.47
C VAL A 142 -5.75 -21.34 -12.31
N HIS A 143 -5.09 -21.58 -11.18
CA HIS A 143 -5.68 -22.02 -9.92
C HIS A 143 -5.76 -20.83 -8.96
N LEU A 144 -6.97 -20.32 -8.71
CA LEU A 144 -7.20 -19.21 -7.79
C LEU A 144 -7.38 -19.71 -6.36
N TRP A 145 -6.56 -19.22 -5.45
CA TRP A 145 -6.59 -19.58 -4.03
C TRP A 145 -7.08 -18.41 -3.17
N ALA A 146 -8.16 -18.65 -2.44
CA ALA A 146 -8.76 -17.74 -1.48
C ALA A 146 -8.32 -18.07 -0.06
N VAL A 147 -8.33 -17.09 0.84
CA VAL A 147 -8.36 -17.35 2.28
C VAL A 147 -9.81 -17.35 2.75
N GLN A 148 -10.20 -18.29 3.60
CA GLN A 148 -11.54 -18.32 4.20
C GLN A 148 -11.87 -16.96 4.86
N ALA A 149 -13.01 -16.37 4.55
CA ALA A 149 -13.47 -15.15 5.23
C ALA A 149 -14.04 -15.47 6.62
N ALA A 150 -13.92 -14.52 7.54
CA ALA A 150 -14.41 -14.66 8.91
C ALA A 150 -15.95 -14.82 8.97
N ASP A 151 -16.66 -14.06 8.14
CA ASP A 151 -18.12 -13.94 8.18
C ASP A 151 -18.83 -14.89 7.18
N GLY A 152 -18.07 -15.70 6.45
CA GLY A 152 -18.57 -16.56 5.38
C GLY A 152 -18.75 -15.88 4.02
N ASP A 153 -18.58 -14.55 3.96
CA ASP A 153 -18.63 -13.75 2.73
C ASP A 153 -17.42 -14.01 1.80
N TYR A 154 -17.54 -13.63 0.53
CA TYR A 154 -16.45 -13.72 -0.44
C TYR A 154 -15.48 -12.54 -0.28
N ASN A 155 -14.18 -12.83 -0.22
CA ASN A 155 -13.11 -11.82 -0.17
C ASN A 155 -12.31 -11.77 -1.49
N GLN A 156 -12.91 -12.18 -2.60
CA GLN A 156 -12.31 -12.20 -3.92
C GLN A 156 -13.29 -11.59 -4.93
N SER A 157 -12.75 -10.95 -5.97
CA SER A 157 -13.54 -10.53 -7.14
C SER A 157 -14.30 -11.71 -7.77
N GLU A 158 -15.58 -11.50 -8.06
CA GLU A 158 -16.45 -12.49 -8.70
C GLU A 158 -15.98 -12.80 -10.13
N ASP A 159 -15.55 -11.78 -10.87
CA ASP A 159 -15.03 -11.95 -12.24
C ASP A 159 -13.75 -12.81 -12.25
N LEU A 160 -12.87 -12.59 -11.27
CA LEU A 160 -11.65 -13.39 -11.12
C LEU A 160 -11.97 -14.86 -10.80
N VAL A 161 -12.98 -15.10 -9.97
CA VAL A 161 -13.47 -16.44 -9.64
C VAL A 161 -14.12 -17.11 -10.85
N ALA A 162 -14.89 -16.36 -11.65
CA ALA A 162 -15.55 -16.87 -12.85
C ALA A 162 -14.55 -17.24 -13.95
N GLU A 163 -13.46 -16.48 -14.07
CA GLU A 163 -12.46 -16.71 -15.11
C GLU A 163 -11.42 -17.78 -14.74
N ALA A 164 -11.13 -18.02 -13.45
CA ALA A 164 -10.17 -19.04 -13.03
C ALA A 164 -10.58 -20.48 -13.40
N ASP A 165 -9.62 -21.33 -13.76
CA ASP A 165 -9.89 -22.73 -14.13
C ASP A 165 -10.24 -23.58 -12.90
N GLU A 166 -9.57 -23.32 -11.78
CA GLU A 166 -9.88 -23.95 -10.50
C GLU A 166 -9.89 -22.91 -9.38
N ARG A 167 -10.82 -23.08 -8.42
CA ARG A 167 -10.84 -22.31 -7.17
C ARG A 167 -10.63 -23.20 -5.97
N ARG A 168 -9.82 -22.73 -5.02
CA ARG A 168 -9.61 -23.37 -3.72
C ARG A 168 -9.66 -22.35 -2.60
N VAL A 169 -10.10 -22.81 -1.42
CA VAL A 169 -10.13 -22.00 -0.20
C VAL A 169 -9.16 -22.60 0.80
N LEU A 170 -8.25 -21.77 1.30
CA LEU A 170 -7.36 -22.03 2.43
C LEU A 170 -8.16 -21.79 3.70
N ASP A 171 -8.59 -22.88 4.33
CA ASP A 171 -9.42 -22.85 5.52
C ASP A 171 -8.65 -22.44 6.78
N ARG A 172 -9.37 -22.17 7.86
CA ARG A 172 -8.79 -21.85 9.16
C ARG A 172 -7.80 -22.91 9.64
N ALA A 173 -8.07 -24.19 9.39
CA ALA A 173 -7.19 -25.29 9.81
C ALA A 173 -5.84 -25.25 9.08
N TRP A 174 -5.83 -24.86 7.80
CA TRP A 174 -4.62 -24.67 7.01
C TRP A 174 -3.85 -23.41 7.47
N ILE A 175 -4.54 -22.28 7.62
CA ILE A 175 -3.93 -21.00 8.01
C ILE A 175 -3.28 -21.09 9.41
N THR A 176 -3.93 -21.75 10.37
CA THR A 176 -3.43 -21.87 11.76
C THR A 176 -2.18 -22.72 11.92
N LYS A 177 -1.78 -23.49 10.89
CA LYS A 177 -0.50 -24.22 10.88
C LYS A 177 0.70 -23.26 10.82
N ALA A 178 0.55 -22.11 10.17
CA ALA A 178 1.63 -21.16 9.94
C ALA A 178 1.38 -19.76 10.52
N VAL A 179 0.12 -19.40 10.78
CA VAL A 179 -0.26 -18.07 11.30
C VAL A 179 -0.96 -18.21 12.64
N ARG A 180 -0.58 -17.38 13.61
CA ARG A 180 -1.23 -17.30 14.92
C ARG A 180 -1.67 -15.88 15.20
N ALA A 181 -2.85 -15.70 15.79
CA ALA A 181 -3.24 -14.43 16.36
C ALA A 181 -2.31 -14.07 17.53
N LYS A 182 -1.98 -12.79 17.68
CA LYS A 182 -1.37 -12.27 18.90
C LYS A 182 -2.50 -11.93 19.86
N ASP A 183 -2.45 -12.50 21.06
CA ASP A 183 -3.44 -12.19 22.08
C ASP A 183 -3.43 -10.70 22.41
N ALA A 184 -4.60 -10.05 22.31
CA ALA A 184 -4.80 -8.68 22.76
C ALA A 184 -4.94 -8.56 24.29
N GLY A 185 -4.62 -9.64 25.03
CA GLY A 185 -4.85 -9.79 26.47
C GLY A 185 -3.63 -10.32 27.22
N GLY A 186 -2.45 -9.79 26.96
CA GLY A 186 -1.33 -9.93 27.87
C GLY A 186 -1.49 -8.95 29.03
N VAL A 187 -2.22 -9.35 30.08
CA VAL A 187 -1.99 -8.79 31.42
C VAL A 187 -0.49 -8.83 31.65
N CYS A 188 0.07 -7.70 32.07
CA CYS A 188 1.45 -7.56 32.49
C CYS A 188 1.84 -8.75 33.37
N VAL A 189 2.54 -9.73 32.82
CA VAL A 189 3.42 -10.56 33.63
C VAL A 189 4.49 -9.57 34.07
N PRO A 190 4.68 -9.32 35.38
CA PRO A 190 5.78 -8.47 35.80
C PRO A 190 7.04 -9.12 35.26
N GLN A 191 7.66 -8.46 34.30
CA GLN A 191 8.97 -8.82 33.79
C GLN A 191 9.86 -8.96 35.03
N PRO A 192 10.46 -10.14 35.30
CA PRO A 192 11.41 -10.25 36.39
C PRO A 192 12.45 -9.17 36.14
N ALA A 193 12.57 -8.25 37.11
CA ALA A 193 13.46 -7.11 37.03
C ALA A 193 14.79 -7.57 36.45
N THR A 194 15.17 -6.99 35.33
CA THR A 194 16.50 -7.16 34.76
C THR A 194 17.49 -6.78 35.85
N ARG A 195 18.23 -7.77 36.35
CA ARG A 195 19.39 -7.54 37.22
C ARG A 195 20.26 -6.46 36.56
N PRO A 196 20.60 -5.38 37.26
CA PRO A 196 21.46 -4.34 36.70
C PRO A 196 22.91 -4.82 36.79
N GLU A 197 23.32 -5.76 35.94
CA GLU A 197 24.73 -6.19 35.85
C GLU A 197 25.40 -5.76 34.54
N ILE A 198 24.66 -5.48 33.46
CA ILE A 198 25.27 -5.12 32.17
C ILE A 198 25.69 -3.63 32.13
N THR A 199 24.97 -2.74 32.81
CA THR A 199 25.31 -1.31 32.89
C THR A 199 26.52 -1.04 33.79
N ALA A 200 26.79 -1.90 34.78
CA ALA A 200 27.96 -1.80 35.65
C ALA A 200 29.25 -2.25 34.92
N ILE A 201 29.17 -3.24 34.02
CA ILE A 201 30.30 -3.69 33.21
C ILE A 201 30.69 -2.63 32.16
N LEU A 202 29.72 -1.89 31.62
CA LEU A 202 29.95 -0.84 30.62
C LEU A 202 30.31 0.53 31.20
N SER A 203 30.20 0.72 32.53
CA SER A 203 30.52 1.98 33.22
C SER A 203 31.78 1.91 34.09
N ALA A 204 32.50 0.78 34.09
CA ALA A 204 33.78 0.66 34.78
C ALA A 204 34.88 1.45 34.03
N PRO A 205 35.65 2.33 34.70
CA PRO A 205 36.82 2.94 34.08
C PRO A 205 37.84 1.84 33.76
N LEU A 206 38.28 1.77 32.50
CA LEU A 206 39.38 0.90 32.10
C LEU A 206 40.64 1.27 32.90
N PRO A 207 41.36 0.31 33.52
CA PRO A 207 42.62 0.62 34.20
C PRO A 207 43.66 1.12 33.19
N GLU A 208 44.38 2.19 33.54
CA GLU A 208 45.42 2.86 32.72
C GLU A 208 46.46 1.89 32.11
N ALA A 209 46.68 0.74 32.74
CA ALA A 209 47.56 -0.32 32.23
C ALA A 209 47.11 -0.91 30.88
N ALA A 210 45.80 -0.94 30.57
CA ALA A 210 45.27 -1.50 29.33
C ALA A 210 45.39 -0.54 28.13
N LEU A 211 45.39 0.78 28.38
CA LEU A 211 45.64 1.82 27.38
C LEU A 211 47.13 1.88 27.01
N ALA A 212 48.03 1.75 27.99
CA ALA A 212 49.47 1.65 27.74
C ALA A 212 49.82 0.39 26.89
N ALA A 213 49.24 -0.77 27.23
CA ALA A 213 49.49 -2.01 26.48
C ALA A 213 48.88 -2.04 25.06
N SER A 214 47.85 -1.23 24.78
CA SER A 214 47.31 -1.05 23.42
C SER A 214 48.13 -0.05 22.60
N ALA A 215 48.67 0.99 23.23
CA ALA A 215 49.56 1.95 22.57
C ALA A 215 50.91 1.31 22.18
N GLU A 216 51.48 0.47 23.05
CA GLU A 216 52.70 -0.28 22.72
C GLU A 216 52.49 -1.25 21.54
N ARG A 217 51.38 -2.00 21.54
CA ARG A 217 51.02 -2.91 20.43
C ARG A 217 50.76 -2.19 19.11
N ALA A 218 50.16 -0.99 19.15
CA ALA A 218 49.99 -0.16 17.96
C ALA A 218 51.33 0.38 17.43
N SER A 219 52.27 0.70 18.32
CA SER A 219 53.62 1.16 17.95
C SER A 219 54.49 0.04 17.36
N GLU A 220 54.37 -1.20 17.86
CA GLU A 220 55.05 -2.38 17.32
C GLU A 220 54.51 -2.76 15.94
N ALA A 221 53.18 -2.68 15.73
CA ALA A 221 52.57 -2.92 14.42
C ALA A 221 53.01 -1.87 13.37
N ALA A 222 53.16 -0.60 13.77
CA ALA A 222 53.68 0.45 12.90
C ALA A 222 55.17 0.26 12.57
N ARG A 223 55.98 -0.20 13.53
CA ARG A 223 57.41 -0.53 13.29
C ARG A 223 57.59 -1.76 12.40
N ALA A 224 56.71 -2.76 12.52
CA ALA A 224 56.70 -3.94 11.64
C ALA A 224 56.22 -3.63 10.21
N ALA A 225 55.44 -2.56 10.01
CA ALA A 225 55.06 -2.06 8.68
C ALA A 225 56.19 -1.25 8.02
N ALA A 226 56.98 -0.50 8.78
CA ALA A 226 58.10 0.30 8.28
C ALA A 226 59.34 -0.53 7.89
N ALA A 227 59.50 -1.75 8.41
CA ALA A 227 60.62 -2.65 8.11
C ALA A 227 60.48 -3.47 6.80
N ARG A 228 59.37 -3.31 6.05
CA ARG A 228 59.12 -4.02 4.77
C ARG A 228 59.32 -3.19 3.50
N GLY A 229 59.94 -2.02 3.60
CA GLY A 229 60.33 -1.19 2.46
C GLY A 229 61.85 -1.02 2.36
N GLY A 230 62.52 -1.96 1.69
CA GLY A 230 63.94 -1.82 1.29
C GLY A 230 64.06 -1.65 -0.23
N PRO A 231 64.93 -0.77 -0.75
CA PRO A 231 64.99 -0.41 -2.17
C PRO A 231 65.91 -1.34 -2.97
N ALA A 232 65.59 -1.57 -4.25
CA ALA A 232 66.53 -2.10 -5.24
C ALA A 232 66.49 -1.23 -6.51
N ALA A 233 67.69 -0.86 -6.96
CA ALA A 233 68.02 0.10 -8.01
C ALA A 233 67.88 -0.50 -9.44
N PRO A 234 68.03 0.32 -10.51
CA PRO A 234 67.51 0.05 -11.85
C PRO A 234 68.54 -0.60 -12.79
N ASP A 235 68.07 -1.25 -13.85
CA ASP A 235 68.89 -1.40 -15.05
C ASP A 235 68.07 -1.28 -16.34
N ALA A 236 68.71 -0.65 -17.33
CA ALA A 236 68.16 -0.15 -18.57
C ALA A 236 68.21 -1.20 -19.68
N SER A 237 67.25 -1.15 -20.62
CA SER A 237 67.50 -1.24 -22.08
C SER A 237 66.18 -1.26 -22.86
N ALA A 238 66.00 -0.24 -23.71
CA ALA A 238 65.19 -0.36 -24.92
C ALA A 238 66.08 -0.93 -26.05
N PRO A 239 65.51 -1.53 -27.11
CA PRO A 239 65.22 -0.70 -28.29
C PRO A 239 63.94 -1.08 -29.07
N THR A 240 63.36 -0.06 -29.72
CA THR A 240 62.39 -0.08 -30.84
C THR A 240 63.12 -0.27 -32.21
N PRO A 241 62.50 -0.21 -33.41
CA PRO A 241 61.09 -0.39 -33.86
C PRO A 241 60.94 -1.21 -35.19
N ALA A 242 59.70 -1.54 -35.58
CA ALA A 242 59.19 -1.74 -36.96
C ALA A 242 57.71 -2.18 -36.88
N ALA A 243 56.78 -2.05 -37.83
CA ALA A 243 56.52 -1.20 -39.01
C ALA A 243 55.01 -1.44 -39.33
N ALA A 244 54.27 -0.43 -39.79
CA ALA A 244 52.85 -0.51 -40.22
C ALA A 244 52.73 -1.17 -41.63
N PRO A 245 51.54 -1.39 -42.30
CA PRO A 245 50.24 -0.69 -42.16
C PRO A 245 48.93 -1.51 -42.42
N GLU A 246 47.79 -0.80 -42.44
CA GLU A 246 46.53 -1.03 -43.21
C GLU A 246 45.20 -1.43 -42.50
N THR A 247 44.38 -0.39 -42.25
CA THR A 247 42.91 -0.23 -42.50
C THR A 247 41.83 -1.01 -41.71
N PRO A 248 40.59 -0.47 -41.63
CA PRO A 248 39.82 -0.40 -40.38
C PRO A 248 38.72 -1.46 -40.27
N ALA A 249 38.49 -1.96 -39.05
CA ALA A 249 37.36 -2.82 -38.75
C ALA A 249 36.63 -2.38 -37.47
N ALA A 250 35.33 -2.15 -37.66
CA ALA A 250 34.23 -2.36 -36.72
C ALA A 250 34.33 -1.79 -35.29
N GLY A 251 33.50 -0.77 -35.05
CA GLY A 251 33.23 -0.26 -33.70
C GLY A 251 32.55 -1.30 -32.81
N HIS A 252 33.13 -1.51 -31.63
CA HIS A 252 32.44 -2.12 -30.50
C HIS A 252 31.98 -1.02 -29.55
N ARG A 253 30.65 -0.89 -29.47
CA ARG A 253 29.94 -0.18 -28.40
C ARG A 253 30.20 -0.90 -27.07
N GLY A 254 31.06 -0.32 -26.23
CA GLY A 254 31.10 -0.62 -24.80
C GLY A 254 30.08 0.26 -24.07
N VAL A 255 29.16 -0.35 -23.33
CA VAL A 255 28.20 0.38 -22.48
C VAL A 255 28.98 1.04 -21.33
N PRO A 256 28.83 2.35 -21.05
CA PRO A 256 29.56 3.02 -19.99
C PRO A 256 29.18 2.45 -18.62
N THR A 257 30.17 2.22 -17.77
CA THR A 257 29.91 1.76 -16.40
C THR A 257 29.44 2.92 -15.52
N PRO A 258 28.71 2.67 -14.41
CA PRO A 258 28.16 3.73 -13.55
C PRO A 258 29.19 4.72 -12.98
N LYS A 259 30.49 4.38 -13.00
CA LYS A 259 31.58 5.28 -12.61
C LYS A 259 31.89 6.34 -13.67
N ASP A 260 31.71 6.03 -14.95
CA ASP A 260 32.05 6.93 -16.06
C ASP A 260 31.03 8.08 -16.19
N LEU A 261 29.77 7.83 -15.80
CA LEU A 261 28.72 8.85 -15.71
C LEU A 261 28.87 9.78 -14.50
N ALA A 262 29.51 9.31 -13.42
CA ALA A 262 29.74 10.11 -12.23
C ALA A 262 30.88 11.12 -12.43
N ALA A 263 31.90 10.77 -13.22
CA ALA A 263 33.01 11.67 -13.53
C ALA A 263 32.62 12.82 -14.47
N LEU A 264 31.65 12.60 -15.38
CA LEU A 264 31.16 13.63 -16.31
C LEU A 264 30.30 14.73 -15.64
N ARG A 265 29.73 14.48 -14.46
CA ARG A 265 29.01 15.52 -13.67
C ARG A 265 29.95 16.45 -12.89
N ALA A 266 31.20 16.06 -12.66
CA ALA A 266 32.13 16.82 -11.82
C ALA A 266 32.85 17.96 -12.57
N HIS A 267 32.69 18.10 -13.88
CA HIS A 267 33.35 19.14 -14.70
C HIS A 267 32.39 20.11 -15.42
N ALA A 268 31.11 20.13 -15.05
CA ALA A 268 30.11 21.02 -15.66
C ALA A 268 29.44 22.01 -14.67
N ALA A 269 30.10 22.37 -13.57
CA ALA A 269 29.58 23.38 -12.63
C ALA A 269 30.71 24.25 -12.06
N ALA A 270 31.34 25.03 -12.93
CA ALA A 270 32.18 26.16 -12.53
C ALA A 270 31.81 27.37 -13.39
N SER A 271 30.73 28.07 -13.01
CA SER A 271 30.42 29.42 -13.48
C SER A 271 29.40 30.07 -12.55
N ASP A 272 29.94 30.66 -11.49
CA ASP A 272 29.68 32.01 -10.95
C ASP A 272 28.24 32.58 -11.05
N ARG A 273 27.47 32.46 -9.94
CA ARG A 273 26.36 33.37 -9.56
C ARG A 273 26.19 33.43 -8.04
N PRO A 274 25.81 34.59 -7.46
CA PRO A 274 25.92 34.85 -6.03
C PRO A 274 24.86 34.11 -5.19
N GLN A 275 25.27 33.71 -3.98
CA GLN A 275 24.42 33.11 -2.95
C GLN A 275 23.39 34.11 -2.39
N PRO A 276 22.12 33.72 -2.21
CA PRO A 276 21.28 34.32 -1.19
C PRO A 276 21.37 33.51 0.12
N VAL A 277 21.57 34.26 1.21
CA VAL A 277 21.61 33.83 2.60
C VAL A 277 20.29 33.16 2.98
N GLN A 278 20.34 31.97 3.61
CA GLN A 278 19.17 31.31 4.19
C GLN A 278 18.79 31.96 5.53
N PRO A 279 17.53 32.40 5.72
CA PRO A 279 16.99 32.59 7.06
C PRO A 279 16.42 31.26 7.58
N ALA A 280 16.76 30.96 8.83
CA ALA A 280 16.21 29.87 9.60
C ALA A 280 14.70 30.05 9.84
N GLY A 281 13.97 28.93 9.83
CA GLY A 281 12.68 28.76 10.51
C GLY A 281 11.55 29.74 10.15
N ALA A 282 10.74 29.40 9.15
CA ALA A 282 9.44 30.02 8.95
C ALA A 282 8.36 28.94 8.78
N THR A 283 7.70 28.61 9.89
CA THR A 283 6.37 27.99 9.92
C THR A 283 5.41 28.84 9.10
N LEU A 284 4.83 28.27 8.03
CA LEU A 284 3.70 28.89 7.34
C LEU A 284 2.47 28.79 8.24
N ARG A 285 2.18 29.93 8.90
CA ARG A 285 0.93 30.21 9.61
C ARG A 285 -0.19 30.33 8.58
N TRP A 286 -1.24 29.53 8.71
CA TRP A 286 -2.58 29.99 8.35
C TRP A 286 -3.03 30.94 9.46
N SER A 287 -2.88 32.25 9.26
CA SER A 287 -3.67 33.25 9.98
C SER A 287 -4.82 33.65 9.06
N SER A 288 -6.01 33.12 9.36
CA SER A 288 -7.25 33.79 8.98
C SER A 288 -7.39 35.02 9.89
N ASP A 289 -7.04 36.20 9.40
CA ASP A 289 -7.36 37.46 10.04
C ASP A 289 -8.87 37.72 9.90
N LYS A 290 -9.63 37.08 10.79
CA LYS A 290 -10.87 37.57 11.41
C LYS A 290 -11.19 36.61 12.55
N GLY A 291 -10.90 37.10 13.76
CA GLY A 291 -10.84 36.30 14.98
C GLY A 291 -12.10 35.51 15.27
N TRP A 292 -11.92 34.25 15.63
CA TRP A 292 -12.82 33.51 16.49
C TRP A 292 -12.00 32.92 17.63
N VAL A 293 -12.41 33.30 18.83
CA VAL A 293 -11.77 32.98 20.11
C VAL A 293 -11.84 31.48 20.34
N GLU A 294 -10.71 30.87 20.69
CA GLU A 294 -10.63 29.52 21.24
C GLU A 294 -11.55 29.42 22.47
N ARG A 295 -12.57 28.56 22.39
CA ARG A 295 -13.18 27.94 23.56
C ARG A 295 -12.93 26.45 23.46
N GLY A 296 -12.10 25.93 24.36
CA GLY A 296 -11.75 24.52 24.43
C GLY A 296 -12.97 23.61 24.62
N GLY A 297 -12.92 22.46 23.96
CA GLY A 297 -13.89 21.38 24.07
C GLY A 297 -13.64 20.31 22.99
N ALA A 298 -13.67 19.05 23.38
CA ALA A 298 -13.43 17.88 22.53
C ALA A 298 -14.23 17.92 21.21
N LEU A 299 -13.63 17.40 20.12
CA LEU A 299 -14.27 17.17 18.82
C LEU A 299 -15.42 16.14 18.95
N GLY A 300 -16.57 16.61 19.41
CA GLY A 300 -17.87 16.00 19.25
C GLY A 300 -18.79 17.04 18.62
N GLU A 301 -19.45 16.67 17.52
CA GLU A 301 -20.51 17.49 16.93
C GLU A 301 -21.54 17.90 18.00
N PRO A 302 -22.21 19.07 17.87
CA PRO A 302 -23.33 19.42 18.72
C PRO A 302 -24.34 18.26 18.81
N PRO A 303 -24.91 17.96 19.99
CA PRO A 303 -25.86 16.84 20.13
C PRO A 303 -27.07 16.98 19.20
N GLU A 304 -27.39 18.21 18.80
CA GLU A 304 -28.45 18.53 17.84
C GLU A 304 -28.13 18.02 16.42
N THR A 305 -26.88 18.12 15.94
CA THR A 305 -26.48 17.60 14.62
C THR A 305 -26.25 16.10 14.62
N ALA A 306 -25.86 15.53 15.78
CA ALA A 306 -25.72 14.08 15.94
C ALA A 306 -27.07 13.34 15.86
N SER A 307 -28.18 14.05 16.08
CA SER A 307 -29.53 13.49 16.10
C SER A 307 -30.13 13.18 14.72
N LEU A 308 -29.60 13.77 13.64
CA LEU A 308 -30.08 13.51 12.28
C LEU A 308 -29.58 12.15 11.77
N PRO A 309 -30.48 11.24 11.36
CA PRO A 309 -30.07 9.93 10.85
C PRO A 309 -29.53 10.06 9.42
N THR A 310 -28.49 9.30 9.10
CA THR A 310 -27.89 9.27 7.75
C THR A 310 -28.74 8.42 6.80
N LEU A 311 -28.62 8.61 5.48
CA LEU A 311 -29.35 7.83 4.48
C LEU A 311 -29.12 6.32 4.67
N ALA A 312 -27.89 5.90 4.94
CA ALA A 312 -27.55 4.51 5.20
C ALA A 312 -28.25 3.92 6.45
N GLN A 313 -28.60 4.75 7.45
CA GLN A 313 -29.29 4.32 8.66
C GLN A 313 -30.79 4.14 8.42
N VAL A 314 -31.39 4.95 7.53
CA VAL A 314 -32.82 4.88 7.20
C VAL A 314 -33.12 3.98 6.00
N THR A 315 -32.13 3.33 5.39
CA THR A 315 -32.29 2.50 4.19
C THR A 315 -31.94 1.03 4.43
N SER A 316 -32.90 0.13 4.16
CA SER A 316 -32.69 -1.33 4.23
C SER A 316 -31.70 -1.82 3.17
N ALA A 317 -31.19 -3.04 3.32
CA ALA A 317 -30.23 -3.61 2.36
C ALA A 317 -30.85 -3.84 0.98
N GLU A 318 -32.09 -4.32 0.94
CA GLU A 318 -32.86 -4.54 -0.29
C GLU A 318 -33.15 -3.21 -1.01
N GLN A 319 -33.57 -2.18 -0.27
CA GLN A 319 -33.82 -0.86 -0.85
C GLN A 319 -32.53 -0.19 -1.32
N ARG A 320 -31.42 -0.36 -0.59
CA ARG A 320 -30.10 0.08 -1.05
C ARG A 320 -29.74 -0.56 -2.37
N TRP A 321 -30.03 -1.84 -2.58
CA TRP A 321 -29.78 -2.49 -3.87
C TRP A 321 -30.65 -1.92 -4.99
N ALA A 322 -31.96 -1.74 -4.75
CA ALA A 322 -32.88 -1.15 -5.72
C ALA A 322 -32.49 0.27 -6.14
N ASP A 323 -32.11 1.12 -5.18
CA ASP A 323 -31.64 2.48 -5.42
C ASP A 323 -30.38 2.52 -6.30
N ARG A 324 -29.48 1.54 -6.11
CA ARG A 324 -28.26 1.44 -6.91
C ARG A 324 -28.57 1.08 -8.36
N GLU A 325 -29.57 0.23 -8.59
CA GLU A 325 -30.00 -0.12 -9.93
C GLU A 325 -30.66 1.07 -10.66
N GLU A 326 -31.46 1.85 -9.92
CA GLU A 326 -32.05 3.09 -10.43
C GLU A 326 -30.99 4.17 -10.70
N ASP A 327 -29.98 4.28 -9.84
CA ASP A 327 -28.83 5.19 -10.03
C ASP A 327 -28.12 4.95 -11.37
N ILE A 328 -27.93 3.68 -11.74
CA ILE A 328 -27.20 3.28 -12.96
C ILE A 328 -28.01 3.62 -14.22
N THR A 329 -29.33 3.55 -14.14
CA THR A 329 -30.21 3.63 -15.31
C THR A 329 -30.83 5.01 -15.53
N THR A 330 -30.97 5.82 -14.46
CA THR A 330 -31.79 7.05 -14.48
C THR A 330 -30.98 8.32 -14.24
N VAL A 331 -29.84 8.26 -13.53
CA VAL A 331 -29.08 9.47 -13.15
C VAL A 331 -27.97 9.72 -14.17
N GLY A 332 -27.97 10.91 -14.78
CA GLY A 332 -27.08 11.26 -15.90
C GLY A 332 -25.63 11.56 -15.50
N GLY A 333 -25.30 11.48 -14.21
CA GLY A 333 -23.97 11.75 -13.68
C GLY A 333 -23.63 13.24 -13.58
N ASP A 334 -24.60 14.15 -13.71
CA ASP A 334 -24.39 15.58 -13.44
C ASP A 334 -24.24 15.80 -11.91
N PRO A 335 -23.19 16.51 -11.43
CA PRO A 335 -22.96 16.71 -9.99
C PRO A 335 -24.15 17.35 -9.27
N PHE A 336 -24.85 18.28 -9.93
CA PHE A 336 -26.02 18.95 -9.36
C PHE A 336 -27.20 17.98 -9.23
N GLU A 337 -27.52 17.22 -10.27
CA GLU A 337 -28.57 16.19 -10.26
C GLU A 337 -28.32 15.13 -9.17
N VAL A 338 -27.08 14.65 -9.03
CA VAL A 338 -26.68 13.68 -7.99
C VAL A 338 -26.99 14.21 -6.59
N GLY A 339 -26.74 15.50 -6.34
CA GLY A 339 -27.10 16.17 -5.10
C GLY A 339 -28.60 16.16 -4.82
N GLN A 340 -29.42 16.35 -5.85
CA GLN A 340 -30.89 16.33 -5.74
C GLN A 340 -31.44 14.94 -5.45
N VAL A 341 -30.95 13.92 -6.16
CA VAL A 341 -31.40 12.53 -5.98
C VAL A 341 -31.11 12.03 -4.57
N PHE A 342 -29.92 12.33 -4.04
CA PHE A 342 -29.56 12.01 -2.67
C PHE A 342 -30.52 12.68 -1.67
N ALA A 343 -30.73 14.00 -1.80
CA ALA A 343 -31.61 14.75 -0.92
C ALA A 343 -33.04 14.22 -0.95
N ARG A 344 -33.59 13.94 -2.13
CA ARG A 344 -34.95 13.41 -2.30
C ARG A 344 -35.15 12.10 -1.56
N ARG A 345 -34.28 11.12 -1.80
CA ARG A 345 -34.37 9.79 -1.17
C ARG A 345 -34.17 9.84 0.34
N TRP A 346 -33.28 10.73 0.80
CA TRP A 346 -33.07 10.93 2.21
C TRP A 346 -34.30 11.55 2.89
N MET A 347 -34.93 12.55 2.26
CA MET A 347 -36.17 13.16 2.76
C MET A 347 -37.37 12.20 2.74
N GLU A 348 -37.52 11.37 1.71
CA GLU A 348 -38.60 10.38 1.62
C GLU A 348 -38.55 9.32 2.73
N ARG A 349 -37.37 9.07 3.28
CA ARG A 349 -37.12 8.03 4.28
C ARG A 349 -36.91 8.57 5.68
N LEU A 350 -36.93 9.89 5.83
CA LEU A 350 -36.86 10.54 7.14
C LEU A 350 -38.22 10.35 7.85
N PRO A 351 -38.23 9.75 9.05
CA PRO A 351 -39.48 9.43 9.75
C PRO A 351 -40.18 10.65 10.38
N GLU A 352 -39.52 11.80 10.50
CA GLU A 352 -40.07 13.00 11.17
C GLU A 352 -39.76 14.28 10.37
N THR A 353 -40.79 15.09 10.09
CA THR A 353 -40.70 16.41 9.43
C THR A 353 -39.91 17.44 10.26
N VAL A 354 -39.81 17.21 11.59
CA VAL A 354 -39.01 18.02 12.52
C VAL A 354 -37.52 18.03 12.15
N HIS A 355 -37.01 16.96 11.52
CA HIS A 355 -35.62 16.89 11.08
C HIS A 355 -35.32 17.82 9.90
N LEU A 356 -36.30 18.08 9.01
CA LEU A 356 -36.13 18.99 7.87
C LEU A 356 -36.12 20.46 8.31
N GLN A 357 -37.00 20.83 9.24
CA GLN A 357 -37.00 22.17 9.83
C GLN A 357 -35.71 22.46 10.60
N LYS A 358 -35.16 21.46 11.30
CA LYS A 358 -33.84 21.59 11.94
C LYS A 358 -32.72 21.76 10.92
N LEU A 359 -32.75 20.99 9.83
CA LEU A 359 -31.75 21.06 8.78
C LEU A 359 -31.75 22.41 8.05
N SER A 360 -32.90 23.00 7.76
CA SER A 360 -32.99 24.27 7.04
C SER A 360 -32.34 25.43 7.80
N THR A 361 -32.32 25.40 9.14
CA THR A 361 -31.60 26.39 9.97
C THR A 361 -30.08 26.33 9.82
N MET A 362 -29.54 25.24 9.27
CA MET A 362 -28.09 25.03 9.09
C MET A 362 -27.58 25.49 7.73
N TYR A 363 -28.45 25.94 6.82
CA TYR A 363 -28.05 26.50 5.54
C TYR A 363 -27.05 27.68 5.71
N PRO A 364 -25.95 27.74 4.96
CA PRO A 364 -25.58 26.92 3.79
C PRO A 364 -24.73 25.68 4.11
N ARG A 365 -24.49 25.35 5.38
CA ARG A 365 -23.57 24.26 5.77
C ARG A 365 -24.32 22.96 6.03
N ILE A 366 -23.97 21.92 5.28
CA ILE A 366 -24.48 20.56 5.51
C ILE A 366 -23.71 19.96 6.70
N PRO A 367 -24.39 19.30 7.66
CA PRO A 367 -23.73 18.58 8.75
C PRO A 367 -22.71 17.57 8.22
N HIS A 368 -21.54 17.48 8.85
CA HIS A 368 -20.40 16.71 8.31
C HIS A 368 -20.72 15.23 8.07
N ARG A 369 -21.54 14.60 8.91
CA ARG A 369 -21.97 13.20 8.70
C ARG A 369 -22.80 13.01 7.42
N ILE A 370 -23.67 13.97 7.11
CA ILE A 370 -24.52 13.96 5.92
C ILE A 370 -23.71 14.38 4.69
N ASP A 371 -22.90 15.44 4.80
CA ASP A 371 -22.00 15.89 3.71
C ASP A 371 -21.02 14.78 3.31
N GLY A 372 -20.45 14.07 4.29
CA GLY A 372 -19.57 12.94 4.05
C GLY A 372 -20.25 11.72 3.44
N GLU A 373 -21.56 11.56 3.62
CA GLU A 373 -22.35 10.51 2.94
C GLU A 373 -22.76 10.92 1.54
N LEU A 374 -23.21 12.17 1.36
CA LEU A 374 -23.54 12.78 0.08
C LEU A 374 -22.36 12.70 -0.90
N LEU A 375 -21.15 13.04 -0.45
CA LEU A 375 -19.95 12.95 -1.29
C LEU A 375 -19.54 11.50 -1.59
N ARG A 376 -19.75 10.56 -0.65
CA ARG A 376 -19.53 9.12 -0.93
C ARG A 376 -20.55 8.55 -1.92
N TYR A 377 -21.79 9.02 -1.86
CA TYR A 377 -22.81 8.68 -2.83
C TYR A 377 -22.45 9.23 -4.21
N ALA A 378 -22.01 10.48 -4.30
CA ALA A 378 -21.61 11.11 -5.55
C ALA A 378 -20.38 10.46 -6.21
N ALA A 379 -19.42 9.98 -5.42
CA ALA A 379 -18.25 9.26 -5.93
C ALA A 379 -18.60 7.99 -6.74
N ARG A 380 -19.79 7.42 -6.56
CA ARG A 380 -20.26 6.23 -7.30
C ARG A 380 -20.58 6.51 -8.77
N PHE A 381 -20.83 7.77 -9.13
CA PHE A 381 -21.20 8.18 -10.49
C PHE A 381 -19.99 8.55 -11.36
N GLY A 382 -18.77 8.21 -10.91
CA GLY A 382 -17.55 8.53 -11.67
C GLY A 382 -17.19 10.02 -11.66
N LEU A 383 -17.77 10.82 -10.75
CA LEU A 383 -17.49 12.25 -10.55
C LEU A 383 -16.09 12.54 -9.94
N LEU A 384 -15.15 11.61 -10.11
CA LEU A 384 -13.78 11.74 -9.64
C LEU A 384 -12.95 12.41 -10.74
N ALA A 385 -12.41 13.59 -10.46
CA ALA A 385 -11.81 14.44 -11.50
C ALA A 385 -10.27 14.34 -11.57
N HIS A 386 -9.62 13.75 -10.57
CA HIS A 386 -8.14 13.72 -10.47
C HIS A 386 -7.58 12.36 -10.08
N LYS A 387 -6.27 12.17 -10.31
CA LYS A 387 -5.49 10.95 -10.02
C LYS A 387 -5.48 10.50 -8.55
N ASP A 388 -6.07 11.30 -7.67
CA ASP A 388 -6.15 11.06 -6.22
C ASP A 388 -7.57 10.63 -5.78
N ASP A 389 -8.43 10.21 -6.71
CA ASP A 389 -9.82 9.79 -6.44
C ASP A 389 -10.62 10.83 -5.64
N GLN A 390 -10.41 12.10 -5.96
CA GLN A 390 -11.13 13.23 -5.36
C GLN A 390 -12.12 13.84 -6.35
N ILE A 391 -13.31 14.15 -5.85
CA ILE A 391 -14.31 14.96 -6.54
C ILE A 391 -13.75 16.38 -6.65
N ASP A 392 -13.83 16.99 -7.84
CA ASP A 392 -13.37 18.37 -8.07
C ASP A 392 -14.06 19.33 -7.09
N GLU A 393 -13.39 20.42 -6.71
CA GLU A 393 -13.97 21.39 -5.80
C GLU A 393 -15.21 22.06 -6.43
N HIS A 394 -15.23 22.26 -7.76
CA HIS A 394 -16.41 22.75 -8.48
C HIS A 394 -17.58 21.78 -8.39
N ASP A 395 -17.33 20.48 -8.58
CA ASP A 395 -18.35 19.44 -8.49
C ASP A 395 -18.88 19.29 -7.07
N ARG A 396 -18.02 19.45 -6.04
CA ARG A 396 -18.44 19.49 -4.64
C ARG A 396 -19.40 20.63 -4.37
N TYR A 397 -19.15 21.83 -4.92
CA TYR A 397 -20.08 22.94 -4.79
C TYR A 397 -21.40 22.66 -5.52
N ALA A 398 -21.34 22.07 -6.72
CA ALA A 398 -22.53 21.71 -7.49
C ALA A 398 -23.40 20.65 -6.79
N ILE A 399 -22.79 19.60 -6.22
CA ILE A 399 -23.47 18.56 -5.44
C ILE A 399 -24.18 19.16 -4.22
N ARG A 400 -23.49 20.00 -3.45
CA ARG A 400 -24.08 20.68 -2.28
C ARG A 400 -25.19 21.65 -2.69
N ALA A 401 -25.06 22.31 -3.83
CA ALA A 401 -26.09 23.19 -4.36
C ALA A 401 -27.35 22.40 -4.79
N GLY A 402 -27.18 21.23 -5.41
CA GLY A 402 -28.29 20.33 -5.75
C GLY A 402 -29.01 19.80 -4.51
N PHE A 403 -28.25 19.41 -3.48
CA PHE A 403 -28.79 18.96 -2.20
C PHE A 403 -29.70 20.02 -1.55
N TRP A 404 -29.21 21.26 -1.43
CA TRP A 404 -30.00 22.35 -0.86
C TRP A 404 -31.18 22.76 -1.73
N ARG A 405 -31.03 22.74 -3.06
CA ARG A 405 -32.13 23.03 -3.99
C ARG A 405 -33.32 22.11 -3.75
N GLU A 406 -33.08 20.81 -3.59
CA GLU A 406 -34.15 19.84 -3.37
C GLU A 406 -34.82 20.03 -2.01
N ILE A 407 -34.04 20.33 -0.97
CA ILE A 407 -34.57 20.64 0.37
C ILE A 407 -35.44 21.89 0.34
N ASP A 408 -35.00 22.94 -0.34
CA ASP A 408 -35.76 24.19 -0.48
C ASP A 408 -37.08 23.97 -1.22
N VAL A 409 -37.08 23.16 -2.28
CA VAL A 409 -38.30 22.79 -3.04
C VAL A 409 -39.29 22.04 -2.16
N ARG A 410 -38.82 21.08 -1.35
CA ARG A 410 -39.65 20.31 -0.42
C ARG A 410 -40.19 21.18 0.71
N ALA A 411 -39.33 22.00 1.31
CA ALA A 411 -39.72 22.92 2.37
C ALA A 411 -40.73 23.96 1.86
N ALA A 412 -40.58 24.47 0.65
CA ALA A 412 -41.55 25.37 0.02
C ALA A 412 -42.90 24.67 -0.26
N ALA A 413 -42.90 23.41 -0.68
CA ALA A 413 -44.11 22.62 -0.90
C ALA A 413 -44.88 22.32 0.40
N GLU A 414 -44.19 22.13 1.52
CA GLU A 414 -44.81 21.94 2.86
C GLU A 414 -45.38 23.24 3.46
N HIS A 415 -44.91 24.41 3.00
CA HIS A 415 -45.38 25.73 3.47
C HIS A 415 -46.49 26.33 2.61
N VAL A 416 -46.95 25.66 1.54
CA VAL A 416 -48.20 26.04 0.87
C VAL A 416 -49.34 25.58 1.78
N PRO A 417 -50.09 26.49 2.44
CA PRO A 417 -51.27 26.07 3.18
C PRO A 417 -52.21 25.43 2.17
N ALA A 418 -52.79 24.27 2.52
CA ALA A 418 -53.93 23.71 1.81
C ALA A 418 -55.05 24.77 1.83
N GLY A 419 -55.08 25.59 0.78
CA GLY A 419 -56.14 26.56 0.53
C GLY A 419 -57.36 25.80 0.03
N GLU A 420 -58.45 26.00 0.78
CA GLU A 420 -59.88 25.81 0.49
C GLU A 420 -60.28 25.27 -0.89
#